data_AF-A0A530LQQ6-F1
#
_entry.id   AF-A0A530LQQ6-F1
#
_cell.length_a   1.000
_cell.length_b   1.000
_cell.length_c   1.000
_cell.angle_alpha   90.00
_cell.angle_beta   90.00
_cell.angle_gamma   90.00
#
_symmetry.space_group_name_H-M   'P 1'
#
loop_
_entity.id
_entity.type
_entity.pdbx_description
1 polymer ?
#
loop_
_entity_poly.entity_id
_entity_poly.type
_entity_poly.pdbx_seq_one_letter_code
_entity_poly.pdbx_strand_id
1 'polypeptide(L)'
;MDARQLKVEAARAALAHVTDGMRLGIGTGTTADEFVRLLADKVATGLTVIGVPTSERTAVLCTELGVPLSTLEETPELDLTID
;
A
#
# COMPACT_ATOMS: atom_id res chain seq x y z
N MET A 1 -3.88 17.79 -16.43
CA MET A 1 -3.14 16.81 -15.61
C MET A 1 -2.62 15.73 -16.54
N ASP A 2 -1.38 15.30 -16.38
CA ASP A 2 -0.86 14.13 -17.08
C ASP A 2 -1.31 12.83 -16.40
N ALA A 3 -1.11 11.69 -17.08
CA ALA A 3 -1.55 10.38 -16.59
C ALA A 3 -0.84 9.96 -15.28
N ARG A 4 0.38 10.43 -15.03
CA ARG A 4 1.10 10.14 -13.79
C ARG A 4 0.49 10.92 -12.63
N GLN A 5 0.18 12.21 -12.83
CA GLN A 5 -0.49 13.05 -11.83
C GLN A 5 -1.84 12.44 -11.41
N LEU A 6 -2.63 11.94 -12.37
CA LEU A 6 -3.91 11.30 -12.04
C LEU A 6 -3.74 10.04 -11.17
N LYS A 7 -2.69 9.25 -11.40
CA LYS A 7 -2.38 8.07 -10.58
C LYS A 7 -1.98 8.45 -9.16
N VAL A 8 -1.15 9.48 -9.01
CA VAL A 8 -0.74 9.98 -7.70
C VAL A 8 -1.95 10.52 -6.91
N GLU A 9 -2.87 11.24 -7.56
CA GLU A 9 -4.06 11.75 -6.89
C GLU A 9 -5.05 10.63 -6.51
N ALA A 10 -5.21 9.61 -7.36
CA ALA A 10 -5.99 8.42 -7.02
C ALA A 10 -5.39 7.67 -5.82
N ALA A 11 -4.05 7.48 -5.81
CA ALA A 11 -3.33 6.87 -4.70
C ALA A 11 -3.46 7.68 -3.41
N ARG A 12 -3.38 9.02 -3.48
CA ARG A 12 -3.58 9.91 -2.34
C ARG A 12 -4.99 9.82 -1.78
N ALA A 13 -6.00 9.74 -2.65
CA ALA A 13 -7.38 9.55 -2.24
C ALA A 13 -7.57 8.20 -1.55
N ALA A 14 -7.01 7.12 -2.10
CA ALA A 14 -7.05 5.78 -1.49
C ALA A 14 -6.40 5.77 -0.09
N LEU A 15 -5.27 6.46 0.09
CA LEU A 15 -4.58 6.57 1.37
C LEU A 15 -5.41 7.25 2.47
N ALA A 16 -6.37 8.11 2.12
CA ALA A 16 -7.27 8.72 3.09
C ALA A 16 -8.22 7.71 3.78
N HIS A 17 -8.37 6.52 3.21
CA HIS A 17 -9.16 5.43 3.79
C HIS A 17 -8.35 4.52 4.70
N VAL A 18 -7.02 4.68 4.74
CA VAL A 18 -6.13 3.88 5.60
C VAL A 18 -6.10 4.49 6.99
N THR A 19 -6.37 3.66 8.00
CA THR A 19 -6.24 4.03 9.42
C THR A 19 -5.17 3.20 10.11
N ASP A 20 -4.70 3.70 11.25
CA ASP A 20 -3.73 3.01 12.08
C ASP A 20 -4.22 1.61 12.50
N GLY A 21 -3.32 0.63 12.46
CA GLY A 21 -3.58 -0.78 12.78
C GLY A 21 -4.16 -1.62 11.65
N MET A 22 -4.44 -1.06 10.47
CA MET A 22 -5.08 -1.81 9.38
C MET A 22 -4.19 -2.90 8.75
N ARG A 23 -4.83 -4.01 8.39
CA ARG A 23 -4.31 -5.07 7.52
C ARG A 23 -4.75 -4.79 6.08
N LEU A 24 -3.79 -4.52 5.20
CA LEU A 24 -4.04 -4.00 3.86
C LEU A 24 -3.73 -5.06 2.80
N GLY A 25 -4.66 -5.28 1.86
CA GLY A 25 -4.32 -5.91 0.58
C GLY A 25 -3.74 -4.86 -0.36
N ILE A 26 -2.58 -5.13 -0.95
CA ILE A 26 -1.86 -4.17 -1.80
C ILE A 26 -1.76 -4.73 -3.22
N GLY A 27 -2.44 -4.06 -4.13
CA GLY A 27 -2.54 -4.37 -5.54
C GLY A 27 -1.24 -4.25 -6.33
N THR A 28 -1.35 -4.34 -7.66
CA THR A 28 -0.20 -4.33 -8.56
C THR A 28 -0.40 -3.36 -9.73
N GLY A 29 0.63 -2.59 -10.03
CA GLY A 29 0.67 -1.72 -11.20
C GLY A 29 1.11 -0.30 -10.85
N THR A 30 1.27 0.54 -11.86
CA THR A 30 1.87 1.86 -11.66
C THR A 30 1.07 2.82 -10.77
N THR A 31 -0.21 2.55 -10.50
CA THR A 31 -1.00 3.33 -9.55
C THR A 31 -0.78 2.83 -8.12
N ALA A 32 -0.81 1.51 -7.93
CA ALA A 32 -0.45 0.86 -6.67
C ALA A 32 1.00 1.20 -6.25
N ASP A 33 1.94 1.30 -7.21
CA ASP A 33 3.32 1.74 -6.93
C ASP A 33 3.35 3.15 -6.32
N GLU A 34 2.52 4.08 -6.81
CA GLU A 34 2.42 5.43 -6.23
C GLU A 34 1.75 5.40 -4.84
N PHE A 35 0.76 4.50 -4.64
CA PHE A 35 0.14 4.28 -3.33
C PHE A 35 1.16 3.76 -2.31
N VAL A 36 1.97 2.77 -2.66
CA VAL A 36 3.02 2.22 -1.76
C VAL A 36 4.03 3.30 -1.37
N ARG A 37 4.42 4.17 -2.30
CA ARG A 37 5.33 5.30 -2.00
C ARG A 37 4.72 6.24 -0.96
N LEU A 38 3.45 6.62 -1.13
CA LEU A 38 2.77 7.50 -0.17
C LEU A 38 2.50 6.80 1.17
N LEU A 39 2.20 5.51 1.15
CA LEU A 39 2.00 4.70 2.36
C LEU A 39 3.30 4.60 3.16
N ALA A 40 4.42 4.37 2.50
CA ALA A 40 5.74 4.30 3.13
C ALA A 40 6.09 5.58 3.90
N ASP A 41 5.80 6.76 3.34
CA ASP A 41 5.98 8.05 4.04
C ASP A 41 5.14 8.12 5.33
N LYS A 42 3.93 7.56 5.31
CA LYS A 42 3.07 7.48 6.51
C LYS A 42 3.61 6.51 7.53
N VAL A 43 4.07 5.34 7.10
CA VAL A 43 4.70 4.35 7.98
C VAL A 43 5.95 4.92 8.64
N ALA A 44 6.81 5.60 7.87
CA ALA A 44 8.00 6.27 8.38
C ALA A 44 7.69 7.38 9.40
N THR A 45 6.47 7.93 9.39
CA THR A 45 6.00 8.95 10.33
C THR A 45 5.13 8.39 11.47
N GLY A 46 5.04 7.06 11.58
CA GLY A 46 4.43 6.37 12.73
C GLY A 46 3.09 5.69 12.46
N LEU A 47 2.60 5.65 11.21
CA LEU A 47 1.42 4.85 10.87
C LEU A 47 1.77 3.36 10.97
N THR A 48 1.00 2.61 11.74
CA THR A 48 1.14 1.16 11.89
C THR A 48 0.20 0.47 10.92
N VAL A 49 0.72 -0.32 9.98
CA VAL A 49 -0.06 -1.18 9.08
C VAL A 49 0.71 -2.46 8.79
N ILE A 50 0.01 -3.47 8.29
CA ILE A 50 0.63 -4.66 7.69
C ILE A 50 0.03 -4.93 6.31
N GLY A 51 0.90 -5.11 5.31
CA GLY A 51 0.51 -5.27 3.91
C GLY A 51 0.56 -6.73 3.45
N VAL A 52 -0.39 -7.13 2.62
CA VAL A 52 -0.40 -8.40 1.90
C VAL A 52 -0.38 -8.08 0.39
N PRO A 53 0.77 -8.27 -0.29
CA PRO A 53 0.94 -7.86 -1.68
C PRO A 53 0.36 -8.89 -2.65
N THR A 54 -0.22 -8.44 -3.77
CA THR A 54 -0.75 -9.33 -4.81
C THR A 54 0.29 -9.78 -5.84
N SER A 55 1.51 -9.26 -5.78
CA SER A 55 2.63 -9.70 -6.63
C SER A 55 3.99 -9.55 -5.94
N GLU A 56 4.99 -10.31 -6.41
CA GLU A 56 6.38 -10.18 -5.97
C GLU A 56 6.94 -8.78 -6.24
N ARG A 57 6.55 -8.15 -7.35
CA ARG A 57 6.96 -6.77 -7.66
C ARG A 57 6.48 -5.80 -6.59
N THR A 58 5.21 -5.88 -6.20
CA THR A 58 4.66 -5.04 -5.13
C THR A 58 5.34 -5.34 -3.79
N ALA A 59 5.59 -6.63 -3.50
CA ALA A 59 6.28 -7.06 -2.27
C ALA A 59 7.70 -6.48 -2.17
N VAL A 60 8.47 -6.54 -3.26
CA VAL A 60 9.82 -5.95 -3.35
C VAL A 60 9.75 -4.45 -3.08
N LEU A 61 8.86 -3.72 -3.77
CA LEU A 61 8.72 -2.28 -3.58
C LEU A 61 8.34 -1.91 -2.14
N CYS A 62 7.40 -2.64 -1.53
CA CYS A 62 7.01 -2.43 -0.13
C CYS A 62 8.20 -2.65 0.81
N THR A 63 8.96 -3.72 0.60
CA THR A 63 10.15 -4.05 1.41
C THR A 63 11.23 -2.98 1.28
N GLU A 64 11.53 -2.55 0.06
CA GLU A 64 12.52 -1.49 -0.22
C GLU A 64 12.17 -0.16 0.45
N LEU A 65 10.87 0.13 0.57
CA LEU A 65 10.36 1.38 1.16
C LEU A 65 9.99 1.25 2.64
N GLY A 66 10.19 0.08 3.25
CA GLY A 66 9.95 -0.13 4.68
C GLY A 66 8.48 -0.29 5.09
N VAL A 67 7.60 -0.70 4.17
CA VAL A 67 6.21 -1.08 4.50
C VAL A 67 6.21 -2.53 5.02
N PRO A 68 5.73 -2.81 6.25
CA PRO A 68 5.68 -4.16 6.80
C PRO A 68 4.77 -5.07 5.99
N LEU A 69 5.19 -6.32 5.78
CA LEU A 69 4.46 -7.30 4.99
C LEU A 69 4.10 -8.57 5.77
N SER A 70 3.07 -9.26 5.31
CA SER A 70 2.65 -10.61 5.69
C SER A 70 2.06 -11.33 4.46
N THR A 71 1.54 -12.53 4.64
CA THR A 71 0.83 -13.31 3.62
C THR A 71 -0.64 -13.51 3.99
N LEU A 72 -1.46 -13.98 3.04
CA LEU A 72 -2.86 -14.32 3.35
C LEU A 72 -2.97 -15.53 4.30
N GLU A 73 -1.99 -16.42 4.34
CA GLU A 73 -1.98 -17.55 5.27
C GLU A 73 -1.81 -17.08 6.72
N GLU A 74 -0.96 -16.08 6.96
CA GLU A 74 -0.72 -15.49 8.27
C GLU A 74 -1.77 -14.44 8.64
N THR A 75 -2.24 -13.68 7.63
CA THR A 75 -3.22 -12.60 7.76
C THR A 75 -4.42 -12.85 6.83
N PRO A 76 -5.33 -13.78 7.18
CA PRO A 76 -6.41 -14.23 6.30
C PRO A 76 -7.55 -13.23 6.12
N GLU A 77 -7.69 -12.30 7.07
CA GLU A 77 -8.71 -11.25 7.02
C GLU A 77 -8.04 -9.88 6.85
N LEU A 78 -8.47 -9.16 5.82
CA LEU A 78 -7.97 -7.83 5.47
C LEU A 78 -9.06 -6.80 5.73
N ASP A 79 -8.67 -5.65 6.25
CA ASP A 79 -9.60 -4.55 6.59
C ASP A 79 -9.91 -3.71 5.34
N LEU A 80 -8.95 -3.59 4.43
CA LEU A 80 -9.08 -2.85 3.18
C LEU A 80 -8.14 -3.42 2.11
N THR A 81 -8.60 -3.44 0.85
CA THR A 81 -7.78 -3.79 -0.31
C THR A 81 -7.75 -2.62 -1.30
N ILE A 82 -6.57 -2.28 -1.81
CA ILE A 82 -6.37 -1.19 -2.78
C ILE A 82 -5.62 -1.76 -3.99
N ASP A 83 -6.19 -1.66 -5.18
CA ASP A 83 -5.63 -2.12 -6.46
C ASP A 83 -5.98 -1.15 -7.60
#